data_AF-A0A0G0GNC1-F1
#
_entry.id   AF-A0A0G0GNC1-F1
#
_cell.length_a   1.000
_cell.length_b   1.000
_cell.length_c   1.000
_cell.angle_alpha   90.00
_cell.angle_beta   90.00
_cell.angle_gamma   90.00
#
_symmetry.space_group_name_H-M   'P 1'
#
loop_
_entity.id
_entity.type
_entity.pdbx_description
1 polymer ?
#
loop_
_entity_poly.entity_id
_entity_poly.type
_entity_poly.pdbx_seq_one_letter_code
_entity_poly.pdbx_strand_id
1 'polypeptide(L)'
;MKSIAKLILAIFFLLIPVGVFASTTNTITDQKFDETISDQTQTKYVTPTTIYITQITTTSSELQKNPSLWVKALYYYSITRLHFADIPYNYLIDSNGEIYEGRSGGVGANPELRDAQGSILIGYLSNDSVITNRASTSMYTLVDSLASTWGISNLSVSKFNIVQQEGQLSKLVPVELKGEFKQSVLDTFSQWKGYKSEKLAYKTKIEEVTYDTEVVIGSKLHVTVTVKNLNDFTWLTDKNPIYISVKDGADSKFAINGVWDSFSKPTHISDSAVKAGETATFEFDLLAQVAPGKAAESFEILKFNNQPFKDSAFDVKFNIVKGNKTLVEVSSSEYGFANIRSCQWYSCKILDTVDNGVVYILLSEENGWMQIQYTEDIKGWVFSRYMKKI
;
A
#
# COMPACT_ATOMS: atom_id res chain seq x y z
N MET A 1 -41.29 -44.46 -48.63
CA MET A 1 -41.72 -43.05 -48.42
C MET A 1 -42.21 -42.90 -46.98
N LYS A 2 -41.68 -41.89 -46.26
CA LYS A 2 -42.11 -41.36 -44.95
C LYS A 2 -41.85 -42.28 -43.74
N SER A 3 -41.35 -41.83 -42.59
CA SER A 3 -40.84 -40.53 -42.13
C SER A 3 -40.16 -40.82 -40.79
N ILE A 4 -38.86 -40.62 -40.66
CA ILE A 4 -38.15 -40.70 -39.36
C ILE A 4 -38.30 -39.33 -38.70
N ALA A 5 -39.17 -39.25 -37.70
CA ALA A 5 -39.33 -38.06 -36.88
C ALA A 5 -38.09 -37.91 -35.97
N LYS A 6 -37.27 -36.88 -36.23
CA LYS A 6 -36.21 -36.45 -35.33
C LYS A 6 -36.85 -35.77 -34.12
N LEU A 7 -36.73 -36.39 -32.95
CA LEU A 7 -37.07 -35.79 -31.66
C LEU A 7 -35.95 -34.79 -31.30
N ILE A 8 -36.21 -33.49 -31.49
CA ILE A 8 -35.34 -32.42 -31.00
C ILE A 8 -35.72 -32.19 -29.54
N LEU A 9 -34.87 -32.66 -28.62
CA LEU A 9 -34.98 -32.38 -27.20
C LEU A 9 -34.47 -30.95 -26.95
N ALA A 10 -35.39 -30.00 -26.86
CA ALA A 10 -35.08 -28.62 -26.47
C ALA A 10 -34.77 -28.59 -24.96
N ILE A 11 -33.48 -28.49 -24.61
CA ILE A 11 -33.04 -28.24 -23.24
C ILE A 11 -33.36 -26.77 -22.93
N PHE A 12 -34.46 -26.56 -22.21
CA PHE A 12 -34.77 -25.28 -21.59
C PHE A 12 -33.80 -25.09 -20.41
N PHE A 13 -32.75 -24.28 -20.59
CA PHE A 13 -31.97 -23.76 -19.47
C PHE A 13 -32.90 -22.86 -18.65
N LEU A 14 -33.41 -23.38 -17.53
CA LEU A 14 -33.99 -22.56 -16.48
C LEU A 14 -32.86 -21.69 -15.93
N LEU A 15 -32.79 -20.44 -16.42
CA LEU A 15 -32.10 -19.35 -15.73
C LEU A 15 -32.81 -19.18 -14.39
N ILE A 16 -32.32 -19.85 -13.35
CA ILE A 16 -32.67 -19.54 -11.98
C ILE A 16 -32.11 -18.14 -11.75
N PRO A 17 -32.96 -17.11 -11.50
CA PRO A 17 -32.45 -15.82 -11.08
C PRO A 17 -31.75 -16.05 -9.74
N VAL A 18 -30.43 -15.97 -9.74
CA VAL A 18 -29.66 -15.87 -8.50
C VAL A 18 -30.10 -14.53 -7.91
N GLY A 19 -30.96 -14.58 -6.90
CA GLY A 19 -31.36 -13.41 -6.16
C GLY A 19 -30.10 -12.81 -5.56
N VAL A 20 -29.63 -11.72 -6.14
CA VAL A 20 -28.64 -10.85 -5.52
C VAL A 20 -29.38 -10.21 -4.35
N PHE A 21 -29.33 -10.83 -3.18
CA PHE A 21 -29.69 -10.15 -1.94
C PHE A 21 -28.62 -9.08 -1.72
N ALA A 22 -28.92 -7.87 -2.19
CA ALA A 22 -28.13 -6.71 -1.88
C ALA A 22 -28.27 -6.47 -0.36
N SER A 23 -27.23 -6.82 0.39
CA SER A 23 -27.12 -6.38 1.78
C SER A 23 -27.03 -4.86 1.77
N THR A 24 -28.02 -4.17 2.35
CA THR A 24 -27.97 -2.72 2.51
C THR A 24 -27.08 -2.40 3.69
N THR A 25 -25.91 -1.81 3.42
CA THR A 25 -25.04 -1.26 4.45
C THR A 25 -25.46 0.17 4.73
N ASN A 26 -25.80 0.47 5.97
CA ASN A 26 -26.03 1.83 6.45
C ASN A 26 -24.68 2.48 6.73
N THR A 27 -24.32 3.49 5.95
CA THR A 27 -23.05 4.21 6.11
C THR A 27 -23.08 5.12 7.35
N ILE A 28 -21.93 5.64 7.76
CA ILE A 28 -21.86 6.64 8.84
C ILE A 28 -22.76 7.84 8.52
N THR A 29 -22.75 8.30 7.26
CA THR A 29 -23.60 9.39 6.77
C THR A 29 -25.09 9.08 6.91
N ASP A 30 -25.51 7.84 6.58
CA ASP A 30 -26.92 7.42 6.69
C ASP A 30 -27.42 7.44 8.13
N GLN A 31 -26.53 7.17 9.09
CA GLN A 31 -26.83 7.10 10.52
C GLN A 31 -26.95 8.46 11.21
N LYS A 32 -26.47 9.54 10.56
CA LYS A 32 -26.57 10.92 11.05
C LYS A 32 -26.00 11.06 12.47
N PHE A 33 -24.78 10.56 12.67
CA PHE A 33 -24.00 10.85 13.86
C PHE A 33 -23.62 12.32 13.91
N ASP A 34 -23.49 12.88 15.11
CA ASP A 34 -22.81 14.16 15.30
C ASP A 34 -21.31 13.88 15.35
N GLU A 35 -20.65 13.87 14.19
CA GLU A 35 -19.23 13.51 14.09
C GLU A 35 -18.29 14.46 14.85
N THR A 36 -18.78 15.65 15.26
CA THR A 36 -18.00 16.65 15.98
C THR A 36 -17.61 16.23 17.40
N ILE A 37 -18.29 15.23 17.96
CA ILE A 37 -17.95 14.69 19.29
C ILE A 37 -16.87 13.60 19.24
N SER A 38 -16.58 13.06 18.05
CA SER A 38 -15.54 12.05 17.87
C SER A 38 -14.16 12.68 17.73
N ASP A 39 -13.16 12.09 18.37
CA ASP A 39 -11.77 12.51 18.27
C ASP A 39 -10.99 11.57 17.36
N GLN A 40 -10.67 12.04 16.15
CA GLN A 40 -9.92 11.27 15.15
C GLN A 40 -8.43 11.62 15.14
N THR A 41 -7.96 12.51 16.02
CA THR A 41 -6.58 13.03 15.98
C THR A 41 -5.54 11.97 16.32
N GLN A 42 -5.89 11.02 17.18
CA GLN A 42 -5.03 9.93 17.62
C GLN A 42 -5.36 8.58 16.95
N THR A 43 -6.22 8.58 15.93
CA THR A 43 -6.59 7.34 15.22
C THR A 43 -5.36 6.71 14.59
N LYS A 44 -5.08 5.47 15.00
CA LYS A 44 -3.99 4.68 14.45
C LYS A 44 -4.47 3.90 13.24
N TYR A 45 -3.76 4.03 12.13
CA TYR A 45 -4.03 3.30 10.91
C TYR A 45 -3.05 2.15 10.76
N VAL A 46 -3.55 0.92 10.70
CA VAL A 46 -2.74 -0.31 10.69
C VAL A 46 -3.37 -1.32 9.73
N THR A 47 -2.55 -2.05 8.96
CA THR A 47 -3.03 -3.11 8.07
C THR A 47 -3.83 -4.14 8.88
N PRO A 48 -5.10 -4.41 8.54
CA PRO A 48 -5.91 -5.36 9.28
C PRO A 48 -5.39 -6.80 9.08
N THR A 49 -5.28 -7.54 10.18
CA THR A 49 -4.80 -8.93 10.23
C THR A 49 -5.79 -9.88 10.89
N THR A 50 -6.72 -9.35 11.70
CA THR A 50 -7.70 -10.14 12.45
C THR A 50 -9.06 -9.48 12.43
N ILE A 51 -10.11 -10.27 12.20
CA ILE A 51 -11.50 -9.86 12.41
C ILE A 51 -11.98 -10.42 13.76
N TYR A 52 -12.46 -9.55 14.63
CA TYR A 52 -13.11 -9.90 15.88
C TYR A 52 -14.62 -9.80 15.74
N ILE A 53 -15.34 -10.80 16.23
CA ILE A 53 -16.79 -10.81 16.34
C ILE A 53 -17.16 -10.85 17.82
N THR A 54 -18.09 -9.99 18.22
CA THR A 54 -18.62 -9.95 19.58
C THR A 54 -20.13 -9.78 19.60
N GLN A 55 -20.77 -10.25 20.66
CA GLN A 55 -22.18 -10.01 20.91
C GLN A 55 -22.35 -8.78 21.79
N ILE A 56 -23.30 -7.92 21.43
CA ILE A 56 -23.70 -6.75 22.19
C ILE A 56 -25.14 -6.97 22.64
N THR A 57 -25.33 -6.99 23.95
CA THR A 57 -26.64 -7.18 24.59
C THR A 57 -27.13 -5.86 25.22
N THR A 58 -28.43 -5.76 25.46
CA THR A 58 -29.03 -4.58 26.12
C THR A 58 -30.23 -4.96 26.98
N THR A 59 -30.39 -4.30 28.11
CA THR A 59 -31.58 -4.44 28.95
C THR A 59 -32.75 -3.57 28.48
N SER A 60 -32.51 -2.63 27.56
CA SER A 60 -33.57 -1.77 27.00
C SER A 60 -34.36 -2.49 25.92
N SER A 61 -35.66 -2.69 26.16
CA SER A 61 -36.58 -3.26 25.19
C SER A 61 -36.82 -2.36 23.98
N GLU A 62 -36.62 -1.04 24.13
CA GLU A 62 -36.71 -0.07 23.03
C GLU A 62 -35.55 -0.26 22.05
N LEU A 63 -34.32 -0.39 22.56
CA LEU A 63 -33.14 -0.60 21.74
C LEU A 63 -33.18 -1.94 21.00
N GLN A 64 -33.68 -3.00 21.65
CA GLN A 64 -33.86 -4.31 20.99
C GLN A 64 -34.83 -4.24 19.79
N LYS A 65 -35.86 -3.39 19.86
CA LYS A 65 -36.86 -3.24 18.79
C LYS A 65 -36.42 -2.25 17.70
N ASN A 66 -35.41 -1.44 17.97
CA ASN A 66 -34.93 -0.40 17.06
C ASN A 66 -33.40 -0.43 16.96
N PRO A 67 -32.84 -1.31 16.10
CA PRO A 67 -31.40 -1.46 15.93
C PRO A 67 -30.69 -0.17 15.53
N SER A 68 -31.28 0.65 14.65
CA SER A 68 -30.69 1.93 14.26
C SER A 68 -30.57 2.91 15.44
N LEU A 69 -31.58 2.94 16.33
CA LEU A 69 -31.49 3.69 17.59
C LEU A 69 -30.43 3.09 18.52
N TRP A 70 -30.30 1.76 18.56
CA TRP A 70 -29.29 1.09 19.36
C TRP A 70 -27.87 1.45 18.91
N VAL A 71 -27.59 1.42 17.60
CA VAL A 71 -26.29 1.84 17.07
C VAL A 71 -26.01 3.30 17.43
N LYS A 72 -26.99 4.19 17.25
CA LYS A 72 -26.87 5.60 17.63
C LYS A 72 -26.60 5.76 19.12
N ALA A 73 -27.31 5.04 19.98
CA ALA A 73 -27.08 5.05 21.42
C ALA A 73 -25.67 4.55 21.78
N LEU A 74 -25.18 3.50 21.12
CA LEU A 74 -23.82 2.98 21.32
C LEU A 74 -22.77 4.02 20.93
N TYR A 75 -22.96 4.76 19.84
CA TYR A 75 -22.05 5.84 19.43
C TYR A 75 -21.92 6.90 20.54
N TYR A 76 -23.03 7.52 20.94
CA TYR A 76 -23.00 8.57 21.97
C TYR A 76 -22.54 8.04 23.33
N TYR A 77 -22.97 6.85 23.72
CA TYR A 77 -22.58 6.25 24.99
C TYR A 77 -21.08 5.92 25.03
N SER A 78 -20.52 5.40 23.93
CA SER A 78 -19.09 5.07 23.83
C SER A 78 -18.22 6.30 24.04
N ILE A 79 -18.59 7.42 23.43
CA ILE A 79 -17.82 8.66 23.50
C ILE A 79 -18.05 9.38 24.84
N THR A 80 -19.31 9.66 25.19
CA THR A 80 -19.65 10.56 26.31
C THR A 80 -19.62 9.91 27.69
N ARG A 81 -19.75 8.57 27.77
CA ARG A 81 -19.79 7.84 29.04
C ARG A 81 -18.63 6.87 29.20
N LEU A 82 -18.26 6.21 28.11
CA LEU A 82 -17.17 5.25 28.14
C LEU A 82 -15.82 5.87 27.78
N HIS A 83 -15.75 7.14 27.38
CA HIS A 83 -14.49 7.84 27.07
C HIS A 83 -13.66 7.18 25.96
N PHE A 84 -14.33 6.63 24.93
CA PHE A 84 -13.66 6.29 23.67
C PHE A 84 -13.55 7.52 22.77
N ALA A 85 -12.60 7.49 21.83
CA ALA A 85 -12.46 8.54 20.83
C ALA A 85 -13.63 8.50 19.82
N ASP A 86 -14.15 7.30 19.57
CA ASP A 86 -15.25 7.02 18.67
C ASP A 86 -15.98 5.74 19.13
N ILE A 87 -17.03 5.33 18.42
CA ILE A 87 -17.59 3.98 18.59
C ILE A 87 -16.49 2.93 18.30
N PRO A 88 -16.29 1.93 19.17
CA PRO A 88 -15.14 1.02 19.03
C PRO A 88 -15.36 -0.09 17.99
N TYR A 89 -16.56 -0.17 17.39
CA TYR A 89 -16.91 -1.18 16.40
C TYR A 89 -16.70 -0.62 15.00
N ASN A 90 -15.98 -1.32 14.13
CA ASN A 90 -15.89 -0.95 12.71
C ASN A 90 -17.22 -1.20 12.00
N TYR A 91 -17.89 -2.30 12.36
CA TYR A 91 -19.22 -2.64 11.83
C TYR A 91 -20.12 -3.18 12.93
N LEU A 92 -21.42 -2.97 12.78
CA LEU A 92 -22.45 -3.62 13.58
C LEU A 92 -23.44 -4.34 12.68
N ILE A 93 -23.99 -5.44 13.17
CA ILE A 93 -24.99 -6.26 12.46
C ILE A 93 -26.14 -6.54 13.41
N ASP A 94 -27.37 -6.34 12.96
CA ASP A 94 -28.56 -6.65 13.75
C ASP A 94 -29.11 -8.07 13.51
N SER A 95 -30.13 -8.46 14.27
CA SER A 95 -30.77 -9.78 14.11
C SER A 95 -31.53 -9.97 12.80
N ASN A 96 -31.81 -8.89 12.05
CA ASN A 96 -32.39 -8.95 10.70
C ASN A 96 -31.34 -9.07 9.61
N GLY A 97 -30.06 -8.92 9.94
CA GLY A 97 -28.94 -8.96 9.02
C GLY A 97 -28.64 -7.62 8.35
N GLU A 98 -29.15 -6.51 8.88
CA GLU A 98 -28.76 -5.18 8.43
C GLU A 98 -27.36 -4.84 8.97
N ILE A 99 -26.53 -4.22 8.12
CA ILE A 99 -25.15 -3.84 8.44
C ILE A 99 -25.10 -2.33 8.67
N TYR A 100 -24.34 -1.92 9.67
CA TYR A 100 -24.12 -0.53 10.06
C TYR A 100 -22.62 -0.26 10.15
N GLU A 101 -22.12 0.77 9.48
CA GLU A 101 -20.75 1.23 9.66
C GLU A 101 -20.62 1.95 11.00
N GLY A 102 -19.64 1.59 11.82
CA GLY A 102 -19.44 2.25 13.11
C GLY A 102 -18.37 3.33 13.00
N ARG A 103 -17.15 2.92 13.32
CA ARG A 103 -15.99 3.79 13.50
C ARG A 103 -15.64 4.55 12.21
N SER A 104 -15.39 5.85 12.34
CA SER A 104 -14.88 6.70 11.27
C SER A 104 -13.43 6.33 10.88
N GLY A 105 -13.07 6.67 9.64
CA GLY A 105 -11.74 6.41 9.08
C GLY A 105 -11.62 5.12 8.26
N GLY A 106 -12.70 4.35 8.15
CA GLY A 106 -12.78 3.17 7.29
C GLY A 106 -11.91 1.99 7.75
N VAL A 107 -11.71 1.03 6.85
CA VAL A 107 -10.86 -0.14 7.17
C VAL A 107 -9.41 0.28 7.35
N GLY A 108 -8.79 -0.21 8.42
CA GLY A 108 -7.44 0.17 8.84
C GLY A 108 -7.44 1.17 10.00
N ALA A 109 -8.53 1.93 10.21
CA ALA A 109 -8.72 2.70 11.45
C ALA A 109 -8.91 1.72 12.61
N ASN A 110 -7.83 1.49 13.35
CA ASN A 110 -7.77 0.45 14.36
C ASN A 110 -8.58 0.88 15.59
N PRO A 111 -9.49 0.03 16.10
CA PRO A 111 -10.16 0.33 17.36
C PRO A 111 -9.16 0.31 18.52
N GLU A 112 -9.52 0.93 19.65
CA GLU A 112 -8.67 1.06 20.84
C GLU A 112 -8.50 -0.28 21.59
N LEU A 113 -8.00 -1.29 20.91
CA LEU A 113 -7.70 -2.59 21.48
C LEU A 113 -6.33 -2.54 22.17
N ARG A 114 -6.30 -3.04 23.40
CA ARG A 114 -5.06 -3.24 24.14
C ARG A 114 -4.36 -4.48 23.59
N ASP A 115 -3.07 -4.34 23.30
CA ASP A 115 -2.17 -5.43 22.89
C ASP A 115 -2.60 -6.19 21.61
N ALA A 116 -3.56 -5.65 20.84
CA ALA A 116 -4.02 -6.17 19.57
C ALA A 116 -4.17 -5.02 18.56
N GLN A 117 -3.34 -5.04 17.52
CA GLN A 117 -3.37 -4.06 16.42
C GLN A 117 -3.84 -4.73 15.12
N GLY A 118 -4.18 -3.92 14.11
CA GLY A 118 -4.67 -4.42 12.83
C GLY A 118 -5.95 -5.23 12.99
N SER A 119 -6.93 -4.70 13.74
CA SER A 119 -8.16 -5.40 14.07
C SER A 119 -9.36 -4.74 13.42
N ILE A 120 -10.28 -5.56 12.91
CA ILE A 120 -11.63 -5.13 12.54
C ILE A 120 -12.59 -5.70 13.57
N LEU A 121 -13.31 -4.84 14.30
CA LEU A 121 -14.26 -5.27 15.31
C LEU A 121 -15.70 -5.20 14.78
N ILE A 122 -16.40 -6.34 14.77
CA ILE A 122 -17.78 -6.49 14.34
C ILE A 122 -18.66 -6.81 15.56
N GLY A 123 -19.68 -5.98 15.81
CA GLY A 123 -20.64 -6.15 16.89
C GLY A 123 -21.98 -6.72 16.41
N TYR A 124 -22.44 -7.83 17.00
CA TYR A 124 -23.77 -8.38 16.75
C TYR A 124 -24.78 -7.89 17.79
N LEU A 125 -25.78 -7.13 17.36
CA LEU A 125 -26.82 -6.53 18.20
C LEU A 125 -27.95 -7.53 18.45
N SER A 126 -27.85 -8.32 19.52
CA SER A 126 -28.90 -9.24 19.92
C SER A 126 -28.72 -9.72 21.35
N ASN A 127 -29.85 -9.99 22.02
CA ASN A 127 -29.89 -10.69 23.30
C ASN A 127 -30.04 -12.21 23.15
N ASP A 128 -30.30 -12.69 21.94
CA ASP A 128 -30.51 -14.12 21.69
C ASP A 128 -29.22 -14.91 21.88
N SER A 129 -29.32 -16.15 22.34
CA SER A 129 -28.13 -16.98 22.59
C SER A 129 -27.45 -17.47 21.32
N VAL A 130 -28.09 -17.34 20.15
CA VAL A 130 -27.58 -17.79 18.85
C VAL A 130 -27.83 -16.74 17.78
N ILE A 131 -26.97 -16.72 16.76
CA ILE A 131 -27.17 -15.84 15.62
C ILE A 131 -28.34 -16.30 14.74
N THR A 132 -29.13 -15.35 14.24
CA THR A 132 -30.21 -15.64 13.27
C THR A 132 -29.64 -16.02 11.89
N ASN A 133 -30.39 -16.76 11.08
CA ASN A 133 -29.97 -17.14 9.72
C ASN A 133 -29.68 -15.93 8.81
N ARG A 134 -30.47 -14.85 8.95
CA ARG A 134 -30.26 -13.62 8.18
C ARG A 134 -28.96 -12.94 8.58
N ALA A 135 -28.75 -12.72 9.88
CA ALA A 135 -27.52 -12.13 10.39
C ALA A 135 -26.29 -12.98 10.09
N SER A 136 -26.40 -14.31 10.18
CA SER A 136 -25.33 -15.24 9.79
C SER A 136 -24.93 -15.06 8.33
N THR A 137 -25.89 -14.89 7.43
CA THR A 137 -25.64 -14.68 6.01
C THR A 137 -24.94 -13.34 5.77
N SER A 138 -25.48 -12.24 6.31
CA SER A 138 -24.88 -10.91 6.19
C SER A 138 -23.49 -10.83 6.81
N MET A 139 -23.29 -11.44 7.97
CA MET A 139 -21.99 -11.47 8.64
C MET A 139 -20.98 -12.28 7.85
N TYR A 140 -21.35 -13.44 7.32
CA TYR A 140 -20.46 -14.22 6.44
C TYR A 140 -20.05 -13.38 5.23
N THR A 141 -21.00 -12.76 4.53
CA THR A 141 -20.72 -11.92 3.36
C THR A 141 -19.80 -10.74 3.69
N LEU A 142 -20.06 -10.03 4.80
CA LEU A 142 -19.22 -8.92 5.23
C LEU A 142 -17.79 -9.37 5.55
N VAL A 143 -17.65 -10.41 6.38
CA VAL A 143 -16.34 -10.95 6.78
C VAL A 143 -15.56 -11.44 5.58
N ASP A 144 -16.20 -12.19 4.68
CA ASP A 144 -15.56 -12.74 3.48
C ASP A 144 -15.11 -11.62 2.53
N SER A 145 -15.95 -10.60 2.34
CA SER A 145 -15.61 -9.42 1.53
C SER A 145 -14.42 -8.66 2.10
N LEU A 146 -14.45 -8.33 3.40
CA LEU A 146 -13.36 -7.64 4.08
C LEU A 146 -12.06 -8.44 4.01
N ALA A 147 -12.15 -9.74 4.27
CA ALA A 147 -11.00 -10.62 4.28
C ALA A 147 -10.38 -10.81 2.88
N SER A 148 -11.22 -10.98 1.84
CA SER A 148 -10.76 -11.07 0.45
C SER A 148 -10.11 -9.78 -0.02
N THR A 149 -10.67 -8.64 0.39
CA THR A 149 -10.17 -7.31 0.01
C THR A 149 -8.84 -7.01 0.68
N TRP A 150 -8.71 -7.27 1.97
CA TRP A 150 -7.55 -6.88 2.78
C TRP A 150 -6.55 -8.00 3.07
N GLY A 151 -6.82 -9.23 2.60
CA GLY A 151 -5.92 -10.37 2.83
C GLY A 151 -5.89 -10.82 4.29
N ILE A 152 -7.07 -11.01 4.89
CA ILE A 152 -7.21 -11.40 6.30
C ILE A 152 -7.47 -12.91 6.39
N SER A 153 -6.68 -13.60 7.22
CA SER A 153 -6.83 -15.05 7.47
C SER A 153 -7.28 -15.40 8.88
N ASN A 154 -7.35 -14.43 9.78
CA ASN A 154 -7.65 -14.68 11.19
C ASN A 154 -9.02 -14.14 11.59
N LEU A 155 -9.80 -14.98 12.26
CA LEU A 155 -11.13 -14.65 12.78
C LEU A 155 -11.23 -15.14 14.23
N SER A 156 -11.69 -14.26 15.12
CA SER A 156 -11.84 -14.56 16.54
C SER A 156 -13.19 -14.12 17.07
N VAL A 157 -13.84 -15.00 17.85
CA VAL A 157 -15.10 -14.69 18.53
C VAL A 157 -14.80 -14.48 20.02
N SER A 158 -14.89 -13.23 20.47
CA SER A 158 -14.45 -12.81 21.80
C SER A 158 -15.46 -11.85 22.43
N LYS A 159 -15.47 -11.79 23.77
CA LYS A 159 -16.06 -10.66 24.49
C LYS A 159 -14.97 -9.64 24.77
N PHE A 160 -15.36 -8.42 25.12
CA PHE A 160 -14.42 -7.35 25.41
C PHE A 160 -14.69 -6.73 26.76
N ASN A 161 -13.65 -6.62 27.58
CA ASN A 161 -13.68 -5.80 28.79
C ASN A 161 -13.21 -4.39 28.45
N ILE A 162 -13.83 -3.38 29.05
CA ILE A 162 -13.40 -1.99 28.92
C ILE A 162 -12.44 -1.68 30.08
N VAL A 163 -11.28 -1.13 29.75
CA VAL A 163 -10.32 -0.61 30.73
C VAL A 163 -10.29 0.91 30.60
N GLN A 164 -10.61 1.59 31.69
CA GLN A 164 -10.59 3.05 31.79
C GLN A 164 -9.45 3.48 32.70
N GLN A 165 -8.75 4.55 32.33
CA GLN A 165 -7.71 5.19 33.13
C GLN A 165 -7.94 6.70 33.10
N GLU A 166 -7.79 7.36 34.25
CA GLU A 166 -8.02 8.79 34.37
C GLU A 166 -7.09 9.56 33.41
N GLY A 167 -7.67 10.50 32.65
CA GLY A 167 -6.93 11.29 31.66
C GLY A 167 -6.53 10.55 30.38
N GLN A 168 -6.99 9.30 30.16
CA GLN A 168 -6.72 8.54 28.95
C GLN A 168 -8.00 8.02 28.29
N LEU A 169 -7.93 7.81 26.98
CA LEU A 169 -8.98 7.12 26.23
C LEU A 169 -9.11 5.67 26.71
N SER A 170 -10.36 5.21 26.74
CA SER A 170 -10.69 3.83 27.07
C SER A 170 -10.15 2.85 26.05
N LYS A 171 -9.87 1.63 26.53
CA LYS A 171 -9.37 0.53 25.71
C LYS A 171 -10.22 -0.72 25.88
N LEU A 172 -10.35 -1.49 24.80
CA LEU A 172 -10.95 -2.82 24.80
C LEU A 172 -9.88 -3.89 25.01
N VAL A 173 -10.20 -4.87 25.85
CA VAL A 173 -9.35 -6.04 26.10
C VAL A 173 -10.14 -7.29 25.66
N PRO A 174 -9.68 -8.02 24.63
CA PRO A 174 -10.31 -9.27 24.23
C PRO A 174 -10.20 -10.28 25.36
N VAL A 175 -11.33 -10.91 25.68
CA VAL A 175 -11.46 -11.99 26.65
C VAL A 175 -12.22 -13.15 26.04
N GLU A 176 -11.90 -14.36 26.49
CA GLU A 176 -12.54 -15.57 25.97
C GLU A 176 -14.06 -15.50 26.15
N LEU A 177 -14.79 -15.70 25.03
CA LEU A 177 -16.22 -15.93 25.04
C LEU A 177 -16.51 -17.43 25.12
N LYS A 178 -17.53 -17.80 25.88
CA LYS A 178 -18.05 -19.17 26.02
C LYS A 178 -19.56 -19.14 25.83
N GLY A 179 -20.13 -20.28 25.43
CA GLY A 179 -21.58 -20.44 25.28
C GLY A 179 -22.04 -20.55 23.83
N GLU A 180 -23.36 -20.66 23.66
CA GLU A 180 -24.04 -20.98 22.39
C GLU A 180 -23.75 -19.96 21.29
N PHE A 181 -23.64 -18.67 21.63
CA PHE A 181 -23.41 -17.63 20.63
C PHE A 181 -22.09 -17.87 19.90
N LYS A 182 -21.01 -18.13 20.64
CA LYS A 182 -19.70 -18.43 20.06
C LYS A 182 -19.78 -19.64 19.13
N GLN A 183 -20.45 -20.71 19.57
CA GLN A 183 -20.59 -21.90 18.73
C GLN A 183 -21.37 -21.59 17.45
N SER A 184 -22.49 -20.86 17.56
CA SER A 184 -23.31 -20.49 16.41
C SER A 184 -22.52 -19.68 15.37
N VAL A 185 -21.66 -18.75 15.81
CA VAL A 185 -20.77 -18.01 14.90
C VAL A 185 -19.68 -18.90 14.31
N LEU A 186 -19.07 -19.78 15.11
CA LEU A 186 -18.07 -20.73 14.58
C LEU A 186 -18.66 -21.67 13.54
N ASP A 187 -19.91 -22.11 13.72
CA ASP A 187 -20.61 -22.95 12.74
C ASP A 187 -20.83 -22.20 11.42
N THR A 188 -21.21 -20.91 11.46
CA THR A 188 -21.29 -20.02 10.28
C THR A 188 -19.98 -19.99 9.48
N PHE A 189 -18.83 -20.02 10.17
CA PHE A 189 -17.51 -19.92 9.54
C PHE A 189 -16.75 -21.25 9.46
N SER A 190 -17.42 -22.38 9.67
CA SER A 190 -16.77 -23.71 9.75
C SER A 190 -15.99 -24.12 8.49
N GLN A 191 -16.37 -23.61 7.32
CA GLN A 191 -15.68 -23.84 6.03
C GLN A 191 -14.83 -22.67 5.56
N TRP A 192 -14.82 -21.56 6.30
CA TRP A 192 -14.10 -20.36 5.93
C TRP A 192 -12.59 -20.52 6.20
N LYS A 193 -11.77 -20.14 5.22
CA LYS A 193 -10.30 -20.31 5.27
C LYS A 193 -9.53 -19.00 5.28
N GLY A 194 -10.22 -17.88 5.07
CA GLY A 194 -9.63 -16.56 4.90
C GLY A 194 -8.71 -16.44 3.68
N TYR A 195 -7.99 -15.31 3.62
CA TYR A 195 -7.19 -14.90 2.47
C TYR A 195 -5.82 -14.41 2.92
N LYS A 196 -4.77 -14.71 2.15
CA LYS A 196 -3.37 -14.37 2.50
C LYS A 196 -2.88 -13.05 1.89
N SER A 197 -3.55 -12.59 0.84
CA SER A 197 -3.14 -11.43 0.05
C SER A 197 -4.32 -10.49 -0.14
N GLU A 198 -4.06 -9.20 -0.03
CA GLU A 198 -5.03 -8.16 -0.36
C GLU A 198 -5.33 -8.14 -1.87
N LYS A 199 -6.51 -7.65 -2.23
CA LYS A 199 -7.00 -7.49 -3.60
C LYS A 199 -7.51 -6.06 -3.81
N LEU A 200 -6.66 -5.11 -3.45
CA LEU A 200 -6.94 -3.69 -3.58
C LEU A 200 -6.47 -3.17 -4.94
N ALA A 201 -7.34 -2.42 -5.62
CA ALA A 201 -6.99 -1.69 -6.83
C ALA A 201 -6.59 -0.26 -6.47
N TYR A 202 -5.29 -0.02 -6.39
CA TYR A 202 -4.74 1.30 -6.04
C TYR A 202 -4.90 2.30 -7.19
N LYS A 203 -5.33 3.51 -6.85
CA LYS A 203 -5.60 4.61 -7.80
C LYS A 203 -5.01 5.89 -7.26
N THR A 204 -4.29 6.61 -8.11
CA THR A 204 -3.63 7.84 -7.70
C THR A 204 -3.73 8.93 -8.76
N LYS A 205 -3.30 10.13 -8.40
CA LYS A 205 -2.99 11.22 -9.31
C LYS A 205 -1.65 11.81 -8.90
N ILE A 206 -0.75 11.94 -9.85
CA ILE A 206 0.47 12.74 -9.68
C ILE A 206 0.05 14.21 -9.66
N GLU A 207 0.21 14.87 -8.52
CA GLU A 207 -0.14 16.29 -8.35
C GLU A 207 1.00 17.18 -8.82
N GLU A 208 2.24 16.82 -8.48
CA GLU A 208 3.43 17.62 -8.78
C GLU A 208 4.67 16.74 -8.90
N VAL A 209 5.57 17.11 -9.82
CA VAL A 209 6.90 16.53 -9.96
C VAL A 209 7.88 17.69 -10.11
N THR A 210 8.78 17.85 -9.13
CA THR A 210 9.70 18.99 -9.03
C THR A 210 11.14 18.50 -9.09
N TYR A 211 11.92 19.08 -10.00
CA TYR A 211 13.34 18.80 -10.21
C TYR A 211 13.97 19.89 -11.09
N ASP A 212 15.30 20.02 -11.04
CA ASP A 212 16.04 20.91 -11.93
C ASP A 212 16.10 20.35 -13.36
N THR A 213 15.89 21.21 -14.37
CA THR A 213 15.94 20.77 -15.78
C THR A 213 17.36 20.50 -16.27
N GLU A 214 18.38 20.91 -15.53
CA GLU A 214 19.80 20.71 -15.86
C GLU A 214 20.56 20.14 -14.66
N VAL A 215 21.47 19.21 -14.92
CA VAL A 215 22.35 18.63 -13.90
C VAL A 215 23.76 18.50 -14.44
N VAL A 216 24.76 18.87 -13.64
CA VAL A 216 26.16 18.70 -14.02
C VAL A 216 26.54 17.23 -13.91
N ILE A 217 27.19 16.68 -14.95
CA ILE A 217 27.68 15.30 -14.97
C ILE A 217 28.45 14.93 -13.69
N GLY A 218 28.18 13.76 -13.14
CA GLY A 218 28.69 13.25 -11.87
C GLY A 218 28.05 13.88 -10.62
N SER A 219 26.99 14.66 -10.77
CA SER A 219 26.19 15.22 -9.66
C SER A 219 24.84 14.51 -9.56
N LYS A 220 24.14 14.74 -8.47
CA LYS A 220 22.80 14.19 -8.20
C LYS A 220 21.73 15.19 -8.64
N LEU A 221 20.73 14.71 -9.35
CA LEU A 221 19.49 15.43 -9.64
C LEU A 221 18.46 15.00 -8.60
N HIS A 222 18.07 15.93 -7.74
CA HIS A 222 17.02 15.69 -6.74
C HIS A 222 15.64 15.79 -7.36
N VAL A 223 14.79 14.80 -7.09
CA VAL A 223 13.41 14.71 -7.58
C VAL A 223 12.46 14.59 -6.40
N THR A 224 11.47 15.47 -6.36
CA THR A 224 10.35 15.42 -5.41
C THR A 224 9.05 15.13 -6.17
N VAL A 225 8.29 14.14 -5.72
CA VAL A 225 7.01 13.73 -6.33
C VAL A 225 5.91 13.79 -5.30
N THR A 226 4.88 14.59 -5.56
CA THR A 226 3.68 14.68 -4.71
C THR A 226 2.53 13.94 -5.37
N VAL A 227 1.92 13.04 -4.61
CA VAL A 227 1.03 11.99 -5.12
C VAL A 227 -0.24 11.96 -4.28
N LYS A 228 -1.40 12.08 -4.90
CA LYS A 228 -2.70 12.06 -4.20
C LYS A 228 -3.33 10.67 -4.20
N ASN A 229 -3.86 10.26 -3.04
CA ASN A 229 -4.67 9.06 -2.93
C ASN A 229 -6.09 9.31 -3.47
N LEU A 230 -6.48 8.63 -4.55
CA LEU A 230 -7.82 8.70 -5.15
C LEU A 230 -8.71 7.49 -4.81
N ASN A 231 -8.23 6.61 -3.94
CA ASN A 231 -9.04 5.53 -3.41
C ASN A 231 -10.04 6.06 -2.36
N ASP A 232 -11.05 5.24 -2.10
CA ASP A 232 -12.00 5.35 -0.98
C ASP A 232 -11.46 4.69 0.30
N PHE A 233 -10.20 4.23 0.28
CA PHE A 233 -9.51 3.62 1.42
C PHE A 233 -8.12 4.24 1.64
N THR A 234 -7.64 4.14 2.87
CA THR A 234 -6.32 4.59 3.28
C THR A 234 -5.24 3.66 2.74
N TRP A 235 -4.17 4.23 2.17
CA TRP A 235 -2.97 3.45 1.84
C TRP A 235 -2.20 3.14 3.12
N LEU A 236 -2.04 1.86 3.43
CA LEU A 236 -1.34 1.38 4.63
C LEU A 236 0.02 0.80 4.22
N THR A 237 1.09 1.32 4.81
CA THR A 237 2.48 1.00 4.47
C THR A 237 3.28 0.38 5.63
N ASP A 238 2.60 0.03 6.72
CA ASP A 238 3.16 -0.63 7.91
C ASP A 238 3.64 -2.06 7.65
N LYS A 239 3.02 -2.77 6.70
CA LYS A 239 3.42 -4.15 6.33
C LYS A 239 4.19 -4.22 5.02
N ASN A 240 3.75 -3.45 4.02
CA ASN A 240 4.33 -3.44 2.69
C ASN A 240 4.53 -1.97 2.28
N PRO A 241 5.77 -1.52 2.05
CA PRO A 241 6.04 -0.16 1.58
C PRO A 241 5.43 0.11 0.20
N ILE A 242 5.24 1.39 -0.11
CA ILE A 242 4.91 1.85 -1.46
C ILE A 242 6.17 2.44 -2.08
N TYR A 243 6.54 1.97 -3.26
CA TYR A 243 7.77 2.32 -3.95
C TYR A 243 7.50 3.24 -5.14
N ILE A 244 8.44 4.15 -5.40
CA ILE A 244 8.69 4.61 -6.76
C ILE A 244 9.51 3.51 -7.44
N SER A 245 9.11 3.13 -8.66
CA SER A 245 9.83 2.17 -9.49
C SER A 245 10.06 2.78 -10.86
N VAL A 246 11.21 2.49 -11.47
CA VAL A 246 11.39 2.63 -12.92
C VAL A 246 10.31 1.80 -13.59
N LYS A 247 9.71 2.38 -14.62
CA LYS A 247 8.61 1.77 -15.35
C LYS A 247 9.01 0.39 -15.88
N ASP A 248 8.09 -0.58 -15.75
CA ASP A 248 8.29 -1.98 -16.14
C ASP A 248 9.39 -2.71 -15.33
N GLY A 249 9.92 -2.08 -14.28
CA GLY A 249 10.91 -2.67 -13.37
C GLY A 249 12.32 -2.80 -13.94
N ALA A 250 12.64 -2.09 -15.02
CA ALA A 250 13.97 -2.09 -15.63
C ALA A 250 15.02 -1.41 -14.73
N ASP A 251 16.28 -1.84 -14.84
CA ASP A 251 17.39 -1.18 -14.16
C ASP A 251 17.66 0.20 -14.78
N SER A 252 17.76 1.23 -13.94
CA SER A 252 18.11 2.57 -14.39
C SER A 252 19.62 2.77 -14.48
N LYS A 253 20.05 3.45 -15.54
CA LYS A 253 21.43 3.94 -15.69
C LYS A 253 21.76 5.10 -14.75
N PHE A 254 20.74 5.66 -14.11
CA PHE A 254 20.85 6.76 -13.14
C PHE A 254 20.76 6.28 -11.69
N ALA A 255 20.65 4.96 -11.48
CA ALA A 255 20.55 4.38 -10.15
C ALA A 255 21.81 4.64 -9.31
N ILE A 256 21.61 4.84 -8.01
CA ILE A 256 22.69 5.10 -7.06
C ILE A 256 22.91 3.85 -6.20
N ASN A 257 24.01 3.16 -6.44
CA ASN A 257 24.35 1.93 -5.73
C ASN A 257 24.47 2.18 -4.22
N GLY A 258 23.79 1.34 -3.42
CA GLY A 258 23.77 1.45 -1.96
C GLY A 258 22.87 2.55 -1.40
N VAL A 259 22.20 3.34 -2.25
CA VAL A 259 21.20 4.35 -1.83
C VAL A 259 19.80 3.94 -2.29
N TRP A 260 19.64 3.54 -3.55
CA TRP A 260 18.37 3.03 -4.05
C TRP A 260 18.08 1.66 -3.43
N ASP A 261 16.80 1.36 -3.16
CA ASP A 261 16.34 0.05 -2.66
C ASP A 261 16.73 -1.09 -3.63
N SER A 262 16.73 -0.78 -4.92
CA SER A 262 17.26 -1.63 -6.00
C SER A 262 17.54 -0.77 -7.22
N PHE A 263 18.23 -1.29 -8.24
CA PHE A 263 18.53 -0.54 -9.48
C PHE A 263 17.28 -0.04 -10.24
N SER A 264 16.09 -0.54 -9.90
CA SER A 264 14.80 -0.09 -10.41
C SER A 264 13.92 0.64 -9.39
N LYS A 265 14.32 0.78 -8.12
CA LYS A 265 13.49 1.39 -7.06
C LYS A 265 14.27 2.47 -6.31
N PRO A 266 14.12 3.74 -6.66
CA PRO A 266 14.83 4.83 -6.02
C PRO A 266 14.52 5.03 -4.55
N THR A 267 13.25 4.85 -4.16
CA THR A 267 12.75 5.23 -2.84
C THR A 267 11.41 4.57 -2.55
N HIS A 268 11.01 4.65 -1.28
CA HIS A 268 9.73 4.18 -0.79
C HIS A 268 9.23 5.01 0.39
N ILE A 269 7.95 4.81 0.72
CA ILE A 269 7.37 5.21 2.00
C ILE A 269 6.95 3.96 2.79
N SER A 270 7.26 3.94 4.08
CA SER A 270 6.86 2.89 5.04
C SER A 270 6.28 3.53 6.30
N ASP A 271 5.64 2.72 7.15
CA ASP A 271 5.18 3.10 8.49
C ASP A 271 4.29 4.36 8.53
N SER A 272 3.59 4.62 7.42
CA SER A 272 2.71 5.77 7.22
C SER A 272 1.35 5.33 6.68
N ALA A 273 0.37 6.22 6.84
CA ALA A 273 -0.97 6.04 6.37
C ALA A 273 -1.40 7.26 5.57
N VAL A 274 -1.79 7.06 4.31
CA VAL A 274 -2.23 8.14 3.40
C VAL A 274 -3.73 7.98 3.18
N LYS A 275 -4.55 8.79 3.85
CA LYS A 275 -6.01 8.64 3.81
C LYS A 275 -6.55 8.99 2.42
N ALA A 276 -7.80 8.60 2.17
CA ALA A 276 -8.51 8.98 0.96
C ALA A 276 -8.47 10.51 0.77
N GLY A 277 -7.99 10.97 -0.39
CA GLY A 277 -7.85 12.39 -0.71
C GLY A 277 -6.61 13.08 -0.13
N GLU A 278 -5.82 12.44 0.74
CA GLU A 278 -4.53 12.96 1.20
C GLU A 278 -3.42 12.76 0.16
N THR A 279 -2.29 13.44 0.38
CA THR A 279 -1.10 13.36 -0.47
C THR A 279 0.07 12.73 0.26
N ALA A 280 0.90 11.98 -0.47
CA ALA A 280 2.21 11.51 -0.05
C ALA A 280 3.29 12.17 -0.90
N THR A 281 4.47 12.38 -0.30
CA THR A 281 5.64 12.92 -0.98
C THR A 281 6.73 11.87 -1.02
N PHE A 282 7.32 11.70 -2.19
CA PHE A 282 8.48 10.83 -2.43
C PHE A 282 9.66 11.69 -2.86
N GLU A 283 10.83 11.42 -2.30
CA GLU A 283 12.06 12.13 -2.62
C GLU A 283 13.14 11.11 -2.99
N PHE A 284 13.86 11.37 -4.08
CA PHE A 284 14.97 10.56 -4.51
C PHE A 284 15.94 11.32 -5.40
N ASP A 285 17.14 10.77 -5.54
CA ASP A 285 18.19 11.33 -6.38
C ASP A 285 18.46 10.43 -7.59
N LEU A 286 18.70 11.05 -8.75
CA LEU A 286 19.23 10.43 -9.96
C LEU A 286 20.69 10.84 -10.14
N LEU A 287 21.58 9.89 -10.40
CA LEU A 287 22.99 10.19 -10.61
C LEU A 287 23.32 10.36 -12.09
N ALA A 288 23.73 11.57 -12.46
CA ALA A 288 24.05 11.94 -13.85
C ALA A 288 25.43 11.44 -14.29
N GLN A 289 25.64 10.12 -14.34
CA GLN A 289 26.91 9.51 -14.76
C GLN A 289 27.00 9.15 -16.25
N VAL A 290 25.94 9.39 -17.02
CA VAL A 290 25.94 9.18 -18.47
C VAL A 290 26.47 10.41 -19.22
N ALA A 291 26.77 10.22 -20.52
CA ALA A 291 27.27 11.28 -21.37
C ALA A 291 26.34 12.53 -21.38
N PRO A 292 26.90 13.75 -21.51
CA PRO A 292 26.10 14.97 -21.59
C PRO A 292 25.07 14.93 -22.72
N GLY A 293 23.90 15.53 -22.48
CA GLY A 293 22.78 15.57 -23.40
C GLY A 293 21.43 15.37 -22.71
N LYS A 294 20.38 15.29 -23.53
CA LYS A 294 19.03 15.06 -23.05
C LYS A 294 18.88 13.65 -22.48
N ALA A 295 18.37 13.58 -21.26
CA ALA A 295 18.05 12.35 -20.54
C ALA A 295 16.58 12.34 -20.17
N ALA A 296 16.00 11.15 -20.14
CA ALA A 296 14.65 10.93 -19.66
C ALA A 296 14.57 9.54 -19.01
N GLU A 297 13.82 9.44 -17.93
CA GLU A 297 13.48 8.19 -17.27
C GLU A 297 12.00 8.23 -16.87
N SER A 298 11.28 7.13 -17.09
CA SER A 298 9.88 7.00 -16.74
C SER A 298 9.74 6.16 -15.48
N PHE A 299 8.89 6.62 -14.56
CA PHE A 299 8.63 5.97 -13.29
C PHE A 299 7.14 5.67 -13.13
N GLU A 300 6.84 4.77 -12.19
CA GLU A 300 5.51 4.41 -11.73
C GLU A 300 5.53 4.13 -10.23
N ILE A 301 4.34 4.11 -9.61
CA ILE A 301 4.20 3.88 -8.18
C ILE A 301 3.58 2.51 -7.97
N LEU A 302 4.18 1.68 -7.12
CA LEU A 302 3.67 0.33 -6.86
C LEU A 302 3.88 -0.08 -5.41
N LYS A 303 2.95 -0.89 -4.90
CA LYS A 303 3.06 -1.58 -3.61
C LYS A 303 3.53 -3.02 -3.80
N PHE A 304 3.12 -3.66 -4.90
CA PHE A 304 3.51 -5.00 -5.27
C PHE A 304 4.12 -5.02 -6.67
N ASN A 305 5.15 -5.84 -6.86
CA ASN A 305 5.84 -5.96 -8.15
C ASN A 305 4.83 -6.27 -9.28
N ASN A 306 5.02 -5.59 -10.41
CA ASN A 306 4.19 -5.72 -11.61
C ASN A 306 2.70 -5.35 -11.41
N GLN A 307 2.39 -4.59 -10.35
CA GLN A 307 1.05 -4.07 -10.08
C GLN A 307 1.12 -2.56 -9.79
N PRO A 308 1.40 -1.74 -10.81
CA PRO A 308 1.45 -0.30 -10.63
C PRO A 308 0.07 0.25 -10.26
N PHE A 309 0.09 1.32 -9.48
CA PHE A 309 -1.10 2.08 -9.15
C PHE A 309 -1.66 2.68 -10.44
N LYS A 310 -2.98 2.68 -10.59
CA LYS A 310 -3.62 3.30 -11.74
C LYS A 310 -3.28 4.78 -11.77
N ASP A 311 -2.92 5.28 -12.95
CA ASP A 311 -2.60 6.69 -13.22
C ASP A 311 -1.38 7.22 -12.44
N SER A 312 -0.42 6.33 -12.13
CA SER A 312 0.79 6.64 -11.36
C SER A 312 2.05 6.92 -12.18
N ALA A 313 1.99 6.78 -13.51
CA ALA A 313 3.17 6.95 -14.35
C ALA A 313 3.55 8.43 -14.51
N PHE A 314 4.85 8.74 -14.43
CA PHE A 314 5.40 10.08 -14.66
C PHE A 314 6.80 10.02 -15.28
N ASP A 315 7.20 11.10 -15.93
CA ASP A 315 8.52 11.22 -16.57
C ASP A 315 9.38 12.27 -15.86
N VAL A 316 10.67 11.96 -15.69
CA VAL A 316 11.69 12.94 -15.31
C VAL A 316 12.55 13.21 -16.54
N LYS A 317 12.52 14.45 -17.06
CA LYS A 317 13.20 14.86 -18.31
C LYS A 317 14.16 15.99 -18.04
N PHE A 318 15.45 15.75 -18.20
CA PHE A 318 16.50 16.70 -17.81
C PHE A 318 17.65 16.70 -18.82
N ASN A 319 18.53 17.68 -18.73
CA ASN A 319 19.72 17.80 -19.56
C ASN A 319 20.97 17.66 -18.71
N ILE A 320 21.85 16.74 -19.11
CA ILE A 320 23.15 16.55 -18.45
C ILE A 320 24.14 17.50 -19.12
N VAL A 321 24.71 18.40 -18.32
CA VAL A 321 25.69 19.39 -18.79
C VAL A 321 27.08 19.07 -18.25
N LYS A 322 28.10 19.43 -19.02
CA LYS A 322 29.51 19.26 -18.63
C LYS A 322 29.91 20.17 -17.45
N GLY A 323 29.30 21.35 -17.34
CA GLY A 323 29.74 22.40 -16.42
C GLY A 323 31.21 22.78 -16.67
N ASN A 324 31.99 22.91 -15.60
CA ASN A 324 33.42 23.25 -15.66
C ASN A 324 34.35 22.01 -15.72
N LYS A 325 33.79 20.80 -15.82
CA LYS A 325 34.57 19.55 -15.79
C LYS A 325 35.19 19.30 -17.16
N THR A 326 36.34 18.63 -17.21
CA THR A 326 36.90 18.12 -18.48
C THR A 326 36.43 16.69 -18.66
N LEU A 327 35.97 16.33 -19.86
CA LEU A 327 35.41 15.01 -20.15
C LEU A 327 36.31 14.25 -21.12
N VAL A 328 36.32 12.94 -20.95
CA VAL A 328 37.06 12.02 -21.81
C VAL A 328 36.14 10.86 -22.19
N GLU A 329 36.10 10.54 -23.47
CA GLU A 329 35.34 9.44 -24.03
C GLU A 329 36.29 8.28 -24.34
N VAL A 330 35.88 7.04 -24.05
CA VAL A 330 36.61 5.84 -24.46
C VAL A 330 36.57 5.73 -25.98
N SER A 331 37.74 5.73 -26.62
CA SER A 331 37.91 5.72 -28.07
C SER A 331 39.11 4.85 -28.47
N SER A 332 38.98 3.55 -28.27
CA SER A 332 39.95 2.52 -28.63
C SER A 332 39.66 1.98 -30.04
N SER A 333 40.37 2.48 -31.05
CA SER A 333 40.20 2.03 -32.44
C SER A 333 40.70 0.60 -32.68
N GLU A 334 41.62 0.14 -31.85
CA GLU A 334 42.31 -1.16 -32.01
C GLU A 334 41.52 -2.31 -31.40
N TYR A 335 40.88 -2.08 -30.24
CA TYR A 335 40.25 -3.14 -29.44
C TYR A 335 38.75 -2.93 -29.21
N GLY A 336 38.21 -1.73 -29.43
CA GLY A 336 36.81 -1.41 -29.14
C GLY A 336 36.50 -1.17 -27.65
N PHE A 337 37.47 -1.38 -26.76
CA PHE A 337 37.35 -1.19 -25.31
C PHE A 337 38.63 -0.62 -24.69
N ALA A 338 38.54 -0.17 -23.44
CA ALA A 338 39.66 0.23 -22.59
C ALA A 338 39.55 -0.38 -21.17
N ASN A 339 40.69 -0.72 -20.58
CA ASN A 339 40.75 -1.20 -19.20
C ASN A 339 40.93 -0.04 -18.22
N ILE A 340 40.06 0.02 -17.22
CA ILE A 340 40.18 0.92 -16.06
C ILE A 340 40.97 0.19 -14.97
N ARG A 341 42.04 0.81 -14.47
CA ARG A 341 42.98 0.20 -13.53
C ARG A 341 43.03 0.94 -12.20
N SER A 342 43.45 0.22 -11.16
CA SER A 342 43.65 0.75 -9.80
C SER A 342 44.83 1.72 -9.68
N CYS A 343 45.82 1.65 -10.57
CA CYS A 343 46.95 2.58 -10.65
C CYS A 343 47.48 2.75 -12.09
N GLN A 344 48.40 3.71 -12.28
CA GLN A 344 48.94 4.17 -13.57
C GLN A 344 49.91 3.19 -14.28
N TRP A 345 49.74 1.87 -14.14
CA TRP A 345 50.64 0.88 -14.77
C TRP A 345 49.89 -0.33 -15.33
N TYR A 346 50.45 -0.96 -16.37
CA TYR A 346 49.88 -2.18 -16.97
C TYR A 346 49.85 -3.39 -16.02
N SER A 347 50.68 -3.39 -14.99
CA SER A 347 50.69 -4.42 -13.94
C SER A 347 49.61 -4.23 -12.88
N CYS A 348 48.98 -3.05 -12.81
CA CYS A 348 47.95 -2.75 -11.82
C CYS A 348 46.68 -3.58 -12.07
N LYS A 349 45.98 -3.95 -10.98
CA LYS A 349 44.69 -4.65 -11.05
C LYS A 349 43.71 -3.87 -11.93
N ILE A 350 43.12 -4.57 -12.89
CA ILE A 350 41.99 -4.08 -13.69
C ILE A 350 40.77 -4.01 -12.77
N LEU A 351 40.22 -2.82 -12.62
CA LEU A 351 38.96 -2.58 -11.93
C LEU A 351 37.80 -2.96 -12.84
N ASP A 352 37.88 -2.57 -14.12
CA ASP A 352 36.82 -2.78 -15.11
C ASP A 352 37.35 -2.73 -16.55
N THR A 353 36.55 -3.22 -17.50
CA THR A 353 36.80 -3.16 -18.94
C THR A 353 35.57 -2.53 -19.62
N VAL A 354 35.77 -1.43 -20.33
CA VAL A 354 34.67 -0.56 -20.79
C VAL A 354 34.75 -0.32 -22.29
N ASP A 355 33.63 -0.48 -22.98
CA ASP A 355 33.51 -0.28 -24.43
C ASP A 355 33.66 1.19 -24.86
N ASN A 356 33.93 1.41 -26.14
CA ASN A 356 33.97 2.72 -26.75
C ASN A 356 32.64 3.49 -26.57
N GLY A 357 32.75 4.81 -26.48
CA GLY A 357 31.61 5.72 -26.34
C GLY A 357 31.24 6.05 -24.90
N VAL A 358 31.81 5.36 -23.90
CA VAL A 358 31.58 5.70 -22.49
C VAL A 358 32.37 6.95 -22.11
N VAL A 359 31.71 7.89 -21.43
CA VAL A 359 32.26 9.19 -21.05
C VAL A 359 32.56 9.23 -19.55
N TYR A 360 33.73 9.74 -19.20
CA TYR A 360 34.18 9.94 -17.83
C TYR A 360 34.63 11.38 -17.57
N ILE A 361 34.62 11.76 -16.30
CA ILE A 361 35.22 13.01 -15.83
C ILE A 361 36.73 12.80 -15.69
N LEU A 362 37.52 13.61 -16.38
CA LEU A 362 38.97 13.64 -16.26
C LEU A 362 39.37 14.42 -15.00
N LEU A 363 40.14 13.77 -14.12
CA LEU A 363 40.65 14.36 -12.87
C LEU A 363 42.09 14.86 -13.02
N SER A 364 42.97 14.06 -13.63
CA SER A 364 44.36 14.42 -13.88
C SER A 364 44.95 13.60 -15.03
N GLU A 365 46.11 14.03 -15.55
CA GLU A 365 46.85 13.33 -16.60
C GLU A 365 48.34 13.34 -16.28
N GLU A 366 48.94 12.14 -16.20
CA GLU A 366 50.33 11.95 -15.79
C GLU A 366 50.92 10.74 -16.52
N ASN A 367 52.16 10.86 -17.01
CA ASN A 367 52.94 9.74 -17.59
C ASN A 367 52.23 8.94 -18.70
N GLY A 368 51.37 9.60 -19.49
CA GLY A 368 50.58 8.96 -20.55
C GLY A 368 49.35 8.20 -20.06
N TRP A 369 48.94 8.40 -18.80
CA TRP A 369 47.72 7.88 -18.22
C TRP A 369 46.79 9.01 -17.78
N MET A 370 45.49 8.77 -17.90
CA MET A 370 44.43 9.66 -17.42
C MET A 370 43.80 9.07 -16.17
N GLN A 371 43.74 9.85 -15.09
CA GLN A 371 42.93 9.52 -13.93
C GLN A 371 41.51 10.01 -14.17
N ILE A 372 40.54 9.09 -14.05
CA ILE A 372 39.12 9.35 -14.25
C ILE A 372 38.35 9.12 -12.95
N GLN A 373 37.23 9.83 -12.81
CA GLN A 373 36.22 9.49 -11.82
C GLN A 373 35.41 8.29 -12.34
N TYR A 374 35.63 7.10 -11.78
CA TYR A 374 35.00 5.85 -12.24
C TYR A 374 33.61 5.65 -11.62
N THR A 375 33.48 5.85 -10.31
CA THR A 375 32.19 5.96 -9.60
C THR A 375 32.17 7.23 -8.76
N GLU A 376 31.18 7.51 -7.91
CA GLU A 376 31.19 8.70 -7.03
C GLU A 376 32.44 8.72 -6.12
N ASP A 377 32.83 7.57 -5.58
CA ASP A 377 33.94 7.45 -4.62
C ASP A 377 35.21 6.79 -5.17
N ILE A 378 35.13 6.15 -6.34
CA ILE A 378 36.24 5.39 -6.91
C ILE A 378 36.87 6.15 -8.07
N LYS A 379 38.19 6.30 -8.00
CA LYS A 379 39.03 6.79 -9.10
C LYS A 379 39.66 5.62 -9.85
N GLY A 380 39.78 5.75 -11.16
CA GLY A 380 40.42 4.77 -12.02
C GLY A 380 41.47 5.41 -12.92
N TRP A 381 42.39 4.60 -13.43
CA TRP A 381 43.41 5.03 -14.39
C TRP A 381 43.20 4.33 -15.73
N VAL A 382 43.19 5.09 -16.81
CA VAL A 382 43.08 4.59 -18.18
C VAL A 382 44.23 5.12 -19.01
N PHE A 383 44.77 4.30 -19.91
CA PHE A 383 45.88 4.72 -20.76
C PHE A 383 45.42 5.77 -21.77
N SER A 384 46.08 6.93 -21.83
CA SER A 384 45.61 8.11 -22.57
C SER A 384 45.32 7.84 -24.04
N ARG A 385 46.03 6.90 -24.68
CA ARG A 385 45.85 6.57 -26.11
C ARG A 385 44.47 5.98 -26.45
N TYR A 386 43.74 5.47 -25.46
CA TYR A 386 42.41 4.89 -25.64
C TYR A 386 41.30 5.88 -25.24
N MET A 387 41.65 7.13 -24.96
CA MET A 387 40.73 8.17 -24.51
C MET A 387 40.77 9.38 -25.45
N LYS A 388 39.62 10.01 -25.68
CA LYS A 388 39.48 11.24 -26.45
C LYS A 388 38.85 12.32 -25.58
N LYS A 389 39.50 13.49 -25.43
CA LYS A 389 38.93 14.63 -24.72
C LYS A 389 37.75 15.21 -25.53
N ILE A 390 36.64 15.49 -24.84
CA ILE A 390 35.40 16.05 -25.42
C ILE A 390 34.88 17.24 -24.62
#